data_AF-A4GUG6-F1
#
_entry.id   AF-A4GUG6-F1
#
_cell.length_a   1.000
_cell.length_b   1.000
_cell.length_c   1.000
_cell.angle_alpha   90.00
_cell.angle_beta   90.00
_cell.angle_gamma   90.00
#
_symmetry.space_group_name_H-M   'P 1'
#
loop_
_entity.id
_entity.type
_entity.pdbx_description
1 polymer ?
#
loop_
_entity_poly.entity_id
_entity_poly.type
_entity_poly.pdbx_seq_one_letter_code
_entity_poly.pdbx_strand_id
1 'polypeptide(L)'
;VRLHIKETWKTLTRSHEHLLQSAKDTKLDHKTDTPWLVYISPLEDCPDIQTVLERSLSSKDMQRIEIRTLPSEVEAIKEHGLLYLPGPYVVPGGRFNEMYGWDSYFILLGLLHDEEWELAQSQVDQLLYQVKHYGTILNANRTYMLSRSQPPVLSMMVLALFQHTQDEEWLRTTVPLLEQFYYYWVVPPHLNPGTGLSRFYAFGEGPAPEVVFSERDDEGKSHYDRVKEYYQTFEIDDYDVNLYYDRENDKLTHLFYKADRTMRESGFDITNRFGPFSADILHYAPVCLNSLLYQVEQDLVQINAILGNEQLEKQWRDRGGYRRNRIDQFLWNEERGLYCDYHFQSGKRRCYEFATTFYPLWLGISSQAQAQRVVENLSLFEAPGGILTSTHITGNQWDAPFGWAPLTFIAVQGLHRYGFHTQGDRIANKFLAMVIKEFERHNTLVEKYDVERCSANVSDEISFGYSSN
;
A
#
# COMPACT_ATOMS: atom_id res chain seq x y z
N VAL A 1 -1.54 22.37 14.29
CA VAL A 1 -1.82 21.09 13.61
C VAL A 1 -2.96 21.18 12.59
N ARG A 2 -4.25 21.35 12.96
CA ARG A 2 -5.35 21.32 11.97
C ARG A 2 -5.25 22.35 10.84
N LEU A 3 -4.88 23.59 11.15
CA LEU A 3 -4.66 24.62 10.12
C LEU A 3 -3.54 24.21 9.14
N HIS A 4 -2.44 23.68 9.67
CA HIS A 4 -1.34 23.15 8.86
C HIS A 4 -1.82 22.01 7.96
N ILE A 5 -2.60 21.05 8.45
CA ILE A 5 -3.15 19.96 7.62
C ILE A 5 -3.99 20.52 6.47
N LYS A 6 -4.89 21.47 6.76
CA LYS A 6 -5.76 22.10 5.75
C LYS A 6 -4.96 22.83 4.67
N GLU A 7 -3.87 23.50 5.05
CA GLU A 7 -2.97 24.16 4.10
C GLU A 7 -2.15 23.14 3.28
N THR A 8 -1.74 22.04 3.91
CA THR A 8 -0.90 21.00 3.31
C THR A 8 -1.59 20.26 2.17
N TRP A 9 -2.94 20.16 2.14
CA TRP A 9 -3.65 19.57 0.99
C TRP A 9 -3.28 20.25 -0.33
N LYS A 10 -3.16 21.58 -0.34
CA LYS A 10 -2.75 22.33 -1.54
C LYS A 10 -1.31 22.00 -1.94
N THR A 11 -0.40 21.89 -0.97
CA THR A 11 1.01 21.57 -1.21
C THR A 11 1.22 20.14 -1.71
N LEU A 12 0.41 19.20 -1.24
CA LEU A 12 0.47 17.79 -1.64
C LEU A 12 -0.34 17.49 -2.91
N THR A 13 -1.17 18.42 -3.38
CA THR A 13 -1.89 18.23 -4.63
C THR A 13 -0.95 18.27 -5.83
N ARG A 14 -1.16 17.37 -6.78
CA ARG A 14 -0.57 17.39 -8.12
C ARG A 14 -1.71 17.44 -9.13
N SER A 15 -1.48 18.16 -10.22
CA SER A 15 -2.40 18.36 -11.34
C SER A 15 -1.58 18.57 -12.61
N HIS A 16 -2.22 18.86 -13.76
CA HIS A 16 -1.48 19.19 -14.98
C HIS A 16 -0.57 20.41 -14.82
N GLU A 17 -0.91 21.39 -13.99
CA GLU A 17 -0.03 22.53 -13.66
C GLU A 17 1.28 22.08 -12.99
N HIS A 18 1.24 20.95 -12.29
CA HIS A 18 2.36 20.34 -11.58
C HIS A 18 3.01 19.21 -12.39
N LEU A 19 2.68 19.01 -13.67
CA LEU A 19 3.11 17.83 -14.42
C LEU A 19 4.64 17.73 -14.49
N LEU A 20 5.36 18.84 -14.75
CA LEU A 20 6.82 18.82 -14.79
C LEU A 20 7.43 18.49 -13.41
N GLN A 21 6.83 19.00 -12.32
CA GLN A 21 7.26 18.64 -10.97
C GLN A 21 7.04 17.16 -10.71
N SER A 22 5.90 16.62 -11.14
CA SER A 22 5.54 15.22 -10.98
C SER A 22 6.41 14.31 -11.84
N ALA A 23 6.80 14.76 -13.04
CA ALA A 23 7.61 13.99 -13.97
C ALA A 23 9.06 13.85 -13.49
N LYS A 24 9.59 14.83 -12.75
CA LYS A 24 10.91 14.72 -12.09
C LYS A 24 10.92 13.52 -11.14
N ASP A 25 11.92 12.66 -11.33
CA ASP A 25 12.11 11.46 -10.55
C ASP A 25 13.53 11.46 -9.97
N THR A 26 13.65 11.67 -8.67
CA THR A 26 14.95 11.61 -7.97
C THR A 26 15.35 10.18 -7.63
N LYS A 27 14.51 9.19 -7.94
CA LYS A 27 14.70 7.79 -7.58
C LYS A 27 15.45 7.03 -8.68
N LEU A 28 15.61 7.64 -9.86
CA LEU A 28 16.35 7.11 -11.00
C LEU A 28 17.37 8.14 -11.47
N ASP A 29 18.41 7.68 -12.16
CA ASP A 29 19.33 8.57 -12.84
C ASP A 29 18.64 9.27 -14.02
N HIS A 30 18.94 10.56 -14.19
CA HIS A 30 18.37 11.37 -15.27
C HIS A 30 19.47 12.21 -15.91
N LYS A 31 19.59 12.11 -17.24
CA LYS A 31 20.57 12.87 -18.00
C LYS A 31 20.20 14.35 -18.01
N THR A 32 21.11 15.19 -17.56
CA THR A 32 20.97 16.65 -17.62
C THR A 32 20.58 17.09 -19.04
N ASP A 33 19.70 18.08 -19.13
CA ASP A 33 19.20 18.68 -20.37
C ASP A 33 18.36 17.76 -21.28
N THR A 34 17.90 16.61 -20.79
CA THR A 34 16.89 15.78 -21.48
C THR A 34 15.47 16.08 -20.97
N PRO A 35 14.43 16.02 -21.82
CA PRO A 35 13.04 16.12 -21.36
C PRO A 35 12.67 14.98 -20.40
N TRP A 36 11.73 15.26 -19.49
CA TRP A 36 11.14 14.24 -18.62
C TRP A 36 10.03 13.49 -19.35
N LEU A 37 10.03 12.16 -19.24
CA LEU A 37 9.07 11.32 -19.94
C LEU A 37 7.73 11.25 -19.19
N VAL A 38 6.65 11.50 -19.93
CA VAL A 38 5.28 11.25 -19.49
C VAL A 38 4.64 10.25 -20.45
N TYR A 39 4.17 9.14 -19.90
CA TYR A 39 3.60 8.03 -20.64
C TYR A 39 2.07 8.07 -20.59
N ILE A 40 1.43 8.02 -21.75
CA ILE A 40 -0.03 7.95 -21.89
C ILE A 40 -0.48 6.54 -22.26
N SER A 41 -1.69 6.19 -21.87
CA SER A 41 -2.30 4.91 -22.24
C SER A 41 -2.54 4.84 -23.76
N PRO A 42 -2.40 3.66 -24.40
CA PRO A 42 -2.78 3.48 -25.80
C PRO A 42 -4.30 3.61 -26.05
N LEU A 43 -5.10 3.67 -24.98
CA LEU A 43 -6.55 3.92 -25.05
C LEU A 43 -6.90 5.42 -25.13
N GLU A 44 -5.90 6.30 -25.02
CA GLU A 44 -6.08 7.76 -25.07
C GLU A 44 -5.73 8.34 -26.44
N ASP A 45 -6.31 9.50 -26.74
CA ASP A 45 -5.95 10.31 -27.91
C ASP A 45 -4.80 11.29 -27.54
N CYS A 46 -3.62 11.02 -28.09
CA CYS A 46 -2.41 11.77 -27.79
C CYS A 46 -2.53 13.27 -28.15
N PRO A 47 -2.95 13.66 -29.37
CA PRO A 47 -3.28 15.04 -29.73
C PRO A 47 -4.17 15.79 -28.74
N ASP A 48 -5.21 15.14 -28.21
CA ASP A 48 -6.14 15.76 -27.27
C ASP A 48 -5.46 16.00 -25.92
N ILE A 49 -4.73 15.01 -25.39
CA ILE A 49 -3.94 15.17 -24.15
C ILE A 49 -2.91 16.27 -24.32
N GLN A 50 -2.20 16.32 -25.45
CA GLN A 50 -1.22 17.35 -25.72
C GLN A 50 -1.88 18.75 -25.70
N THR A 51 -3.04 18.90 -26.33
CA THR A 51 -3.80 20.16 -26.32
C THR A 51 -4.21 20.58 -24.90
N VAL A 52 -4.63 19.62 -24.06
CA VAL A 52 -4.97 19.88 -22.65
C VAL A 52 -3.75 20.34 -21.85
N LEU A 53 -2.61 19.68 -22.05
CA LEU A 53 -1.37 20.00 -21.35
C LEU A 53 -0.78 21.35 -21.79
N GLU A 54 -0.84 21.69 -23.08
CA GLU A 54 -0.40 22.99 -23.62
C GLU A 54 -1.23 24.16 -23.08
N ARG A 55 -2.48 23.92 -22.67
CA ARG A 55 -3.31 24.94 -21.99
C ARG A 55 -2.99 25.09 -20.51
N SER A 56 -2.47 24.04 -19.88
CA SER A 56 -2.25 23.98 -18.43
C SER A 56 -0.81 24.32 -18.04
N LEU A 57 0.15 24.10 -18.93
CA LEU A 57 1.58 24.32 -18.70
C LEU A 57 2.10 25.56 -19.43
N SER A 58 3.14 26.16 -18.87
CA SER A 58 3.90 27.17 -19.60
C SER A 58 4.61 26.54 -20.80
N SER A 59 4.83 27.29 -21.89
CA SER A 59 5.58 26.77 -23.06
C SER A 59 6.98 26.29 -22.69
N LYS A 60 7.59 26.89 -21.65
CA LYS A 60 8.90 26.48 -21.13
C LYS A 60 8.84 25.12 -20.45
N ASP A 61 7.80 24.85 -19.67
CA ASP A 61 7.65 23.56 -18.98
C ASP A 61 7.24 22.47 -19.95
N MET A 62 6.40 22.78 -20.94
CA MET A 62 6.02 21.84 -22.00
C MET A 62 7.23 21.37 -22.82
N GLN A 63 8.20 22.25 -23.12
CA GLN A 63 9.46 21.87 -23.80
C GLN A 63 10.34 20.92 -22.98
N ARG A 64 10.09 20.81 -21.67
CA ARG A 64 10.82 19.91 -20.77
C ARG A 64 10.11 18.59 -20.53
N ILE A 65 8.99 18.34 -21.21
CA ILE A 65 8.22 17.12 -21.14
C ILE A 65 8.18 16.49 -22.52
N GLU A 66 8.42 15.18 -22.57
CA GLU A 66 8.20 14.38 -23.77
C GLU A 66 7.07 13.38 -23.51
N ILE A 67 6.02 13.46 -24.31
CA ILE A 67 4.87 12.55 -24.22
C ILE A 67 5.14 11.33 -25.09
N ARG A 68 4.97 10.13 -24.53
CA ARG A 68 5.09 8.86 -25.24
C ARG A 68 3.87 8.00 -24.99
N THR A 69 3.39 7.30 -26.01
CA THR A 69 2.39 6.24 -25.80
C THR A 69 3.06 5.02 -25.17
N LEU A 70 2.41 4.42 -24.18
CA LEU A 70 2.88 3.17 -23.59
C LEU A 70 2.97 2.07 -24.66
N PRO A 71 4.05 1.28 -24.68
CA PRO A 71 4.10 0.06 -25.49
C PRO A 71 3.10 -0.98 -24.96
N SER A 72 2.77 -1.96 -25.80
CA SER A 72 1.88 -3.07 -25.40
C SER A 72 2.47 -3.96 -24.32
N GLU A 73 3.81 -4.11 -24.29
CA GLU A 73 4.54 -4.94 -23.33
C GLU A 73 5.39 -4.06 -22.40
N VAL A 74 5.30 -4.30 -21.09
CA VAL A 74 6.01 -3.49 -20.07
C VAL A 74 7.54 -3.64 -20.21
N GLU A 75 8.02 -4.81 -20.62
CA GLU A 75 9.45 -5.13 -20.80
C GLU A 75 10.09 -4.34 -21.95
N ALA A 76 9.29 -3.79 -22.86
CA ALA A 76 9.76 -2.92 -23.93
C ALA A 76 10.16 -1.53 -23.43
N ILE A 77 9.74 -1.14 -22.22
CA ILE A 77 10.08 0.15 -21.63
C ILE A 77 11.55 0.13 -21.19
N LYS A 78 12.39 0.92 -21.87
CA LYS A 78 13.83 1.08 -21.54
C LYS A 78 14.14 2.37 -20.81
N GLU A 79 13.33 3.40 -21.02
CA GLU A 79 13.43 4.67 -20.33
C GLU A 79 12.17 4.84 -19.49
N HIS A 80 12.35 5.22 -18.23
CA HIS A 80 11.25 5.29 -17.29
C HIS A 80 10.69 6.71 -17.17
N GLY A 81 9.41 6.81 -16.82
CA GLY A 81 8.70 8.08 -16.74
C GLY A 81 7.44 8.01 -15.89
N LEU A 82 6.80 9.17 -15.73
CA LEU A 82 5.51 9.30 -15.06
C LEU A 82 4.40 8.75 -15.95
N LEU A 83 3.40 8.11 -15.37
CA LEU A 83 2.16 7.73 -16.04
C LEU A 83 1.13 8.85 -15.90
N TYR A 84 0.57 9.26 -17.02
CA TYR A 84 -0.41 10.34 -17.10
C TYR A 84 -1.67 10.04 -16.28
N LEU A 85 -2.17 11.05 -15.57
CA LEU A 85 -3.49 11.01 -14.92
C LEU A 85 -4.29 12.27 -15.36
N PRO A 86 -5.57 12.14 -15.72
CA PRO A 86 -6.35 13.23 -16.30
C PRO A 86 -6.74 14.35 -15.33
N GLY A 87 -6.67 14.14 -14.02
CA GLY A 87 -7.08 15.15 -13.04
C GLY A 87 -6.22 15.17 -11.78
N PRO A 88 -6.55 16.07 -10.83
CA PRO A 88 -5.76 16.26 -9.63
C PRO A 88 -5.80 15.08 -8.67
N TYR A 89 -4.71 14.86 -7.96
CA TYR A 89 -4.57 13.86 -6.91
C TYR A 89 -3.63 14.37 -5.81
N VAL A 90 -3.62 13.70 -4.66
CA VAL A 90 -2.76 14.06 -3.53
C VAL A 90 -1.66 13.01 -3.40
N VAL A 91 -0.42 13.46 -3.14
CA VAL A 91 0.74 12.58 -2.92
C VAL A 91 1.03 12.41 -1.43
N PRO A 92 1.71 11.32 -1.00
CA PRO A 92 2.08 11.11 0.41
C PRO A 92 2.97 12.24 0.98
N GLY A 93 3.82 12.84 0.15
CA GLY A 93 4.72 13.93 0.53
C GLY A 93 6.21 13.59 0.42
N GLY A 94 7.07 14.56 0.75
CA GLY A 94 8.53 14.39 0.72
C GLY A 94 9.06 14.06 -0.68
N ARG A 95 9.76 12.93 -0.80
CA ARG A 95 10.35 12.44 -2.07
C ARG A 95 9.32 11.87 -3.06
N PHE A 96 8.07 11.68 -2.63
CA PHE A 96 7.02 11.06 -3.42
C PHE A 96 6.22 12.13 -4.16
N ASN A 97 6.25 12.08 -5.50
CA ASN A 97 5.52 12.98 -6.39
C ASN A 97 4.47 12.24 -7.24
N GLU A 98 4.23 10.98 -6.91
CA GLU A 98 3.33 10.07 -7.57
C GLU A 98 2.05 9.85 -6.76
N MET A 99 0.99 9.46 -7.44
CA MET A 99 -0.20 8.93 -6.80
C MET A 99 0.10 7.50 -6.32
N TYR A 100 -0.07 7.25 -5.03
CA TYR A 100 0.08 5.93 -4.41
C TYR A 100 -1.26 5.23 -4.18
N GLY A 101 -1.29 3.92 -4.29
CA GLY A 101 -2.52 3.13 -4.25
C GLY A 101 -3.24 3.17 -2.91
N TRP A 102 -2.63 2.62 -1.85
CA TRP A 102 -3.32 2.46 -0.56
C TRP A 102 -3.29 3.72 0.33
N ASP A 103 -2.26 4.57 0.23
CA ASP A 103 -2.17 5.86 0.91
C ASP A 103 -3.37 6.74 0.58
N SER A 104 -3.82 6.68 -0.68
CA SER A 104 -4.99 7.41 -1.18
C SER A 104 -6.26 7.12 -0.35
N TYR A 105 -6.43 5.94 0.24
CA TYR A 105 -7.59 5.70 1.10
C TYR A 105 -7.56 6.55 2.37
N PHE A 106 -6.41 6.59 3.05
CA PHE A 106 -6.27 7.37 4.29
C PHE A 106 -6.30 8.87 4.01
N ILE A 107 -5.72 9.30 2.87
CA ILE A 107 -5.82 10.68 2.40
C ILE A 107 -7.28 11.04 2.09
N LEU A 108 -8.02 10.19 1.37
CA LEU A 108 -9.43 10.41 1.06
C LEU A 108 -10.25 10.64 2.33
N LEU A 109 -10.05 9.84 3.38
CA LEU A 109 -10.74 10.06 4.66
C LEU A 109 -10.47 11.46 5.24
N GLY A 110 -9.22 11.94 5.15
CA GLY A 110 -8.85 13.31 5.56
C GLY A 110 -9.50 14.39 4.69
N LEU A 111 -9.50 14.20 3.36
CA LEU A 111 -10.14 15.12 2.42
C LEU A 111 -11.64 15.24 2.66
N LEU A 112 -12.33 14.10 2.85
CA LEU A 112 -13.75 14.07 3.16
C LEU A 112 -14.02 14.76 4.51
N HIS A 113 -13.19 14.51 5.52
CA HIS A 113 -13.33 15.17 6.83
C HIS A 113 -13.19 16.71 6.72
N ASP A 114 -12.28 17.17 5.87
CA ASP A 114 -12.02 18.60 5.65
C ASP A 114 -12.90 19.22 4.55
N GLU A 115 -13.89 18.49 4.02
CA GLU A 115 -14.82 18.94 2.99
C GLU A 115 -14.18 19.29 1.63
N GLU A 116 -13.04 18.69 1.31
CA GLU A 116 -12.34 18.81 0.02
C GLU A 116 -12.96 17.87 -1.04
N TRP A 117 -14.28 17.99 -1.26
CA TRP A 117 -15.08 17.01 -2.01
C TRP A 117 -14.64 16.81 -3.46
N GLU A 118 -14.31 17.87 -4.18
CA GLU A 118 -13.89 17.81 -5.58
C GLU A 118 -12.53 17.09 -5.73
N LEU A 119 -11.62 17.34 -4.79
CA LEU A 119 -10.32 16.68 -4.77
C LEU A 119 -10.46 15.21 -4.36
N ALA A 120 -11.35 14.90 -3.42
CA ALA A 120 -11.70 13.54 -3.06
C ALA A 120 -12.28 12.76 -4.25
N GLN A 121 -13.22 13.38 -4.99
CA GLN A 121 -13.79 12.83 -6.22
C GLN A 121 -12.71 12.54 -7.27
N SER A 122 -11.89 13.55 -7.58
CA SER A 122 -10.81 13.40 -8.56
C SER A 122 -9.82 12.30 -8.17
N GLN A 123 -9.53 12.12 -6.87
CA GLN A 123 -8.65 11.06 -6.40
C GLN A 123 -9.21 9.66 -6.71
N VAL A 124 -10.50 9.44 -6.45
CA VAL A 124 -11.16 8.16 -6.80
C VAL A 124 -11.17 7.95 -8.32
N ASP A 125 -11.49 9.00 -9.08
CA ASP A 125 -11.52 8.94 -10.55
C ASP A 125 -10.14 8.64 -11.15
N GLN A 126 -9.05 9.15 -10.56
CA GLN A 126 -7.69 8.80 -10.99
C GLN A 126 -7.37 7.32 -10.78
N LEU A 127 -7.82 6.71 -9.67
CA LEU A 127 -7.61 5.28 -9.44
C LEU A 127 -8.47 4.42 -10.38
N LEU A 128 -9.71 4.82 -10.63
CA LEU A 128 -10.58 4.19 -11.63
C LEU A 128 -9.96 4.29 -13.04
N TYR A 129 -9.38 5.45 -13.36
CA TYR A 129 -8.60 5.65 -14.58
C TYR A 129 -7.43 4.67 -14.67
N GLN A 130 -6.63 4.49 -13.60
CA GLN A 130 -5.54 3.51 -13.59
C GLN A 130 -6.04 2.09 -13.87
N VAL A 131 -7.14 1.66 -13.26
CA VAL A 131 -7.71 0.34 -13.53
C VAL A 131 -8.07 0.19 -15.02
N LYS A 132 -8.76 1.18 -15.59
CA LYS A 132 -9.18 1.16 -16.99
C LYS A 132 -8.00 1.21 -17.97
N HIS A 133 -7.00 2.04 -17.69
CA HIS A 133 -5.96 2.41 -18.65
C HIS A 133 -4.63 1.68 -18.45
N TYR A 134 -4.39 1.15 -17.24
CA TYR A 134 -3.17 0.43 -16.84
C TYR A 134 -3.45 -0.98 -16.28
N GLY A 135 -4.72 -1.38 -16.22
CA GLY A 135 -5.15 -2.74 -15.89
C GLY A 135 -5.33 -3.02 -14.40
N THR A 136 -4.77 -2.20 -13.52
CA THR A 136 -4.87 -2.30 -12.06
C THR A 136 -4.58 -0.95 -11.40
N ILE A 137 -4.79 -0.84 -10.08
CA ILE A 137 -4.22 0.26 -9.30
C ILE A 137 -2.74 -0.03 -9.11
N LEU A 138 -1.89 0.89 -9.53
CA LEU A 138 -0.45 0.71 -9.41
C LEU A 138 0.01 1.06 -8.01
N ASN A 139 1.16 0.51 -7.59
CA ASN A 139 1.82 0.96 -6.37
C ASN A 139 2.03 2.48 -6.39
N ALA A 140 2.59 2.98 -7.51
CA ALA A 140 2.63 4.40 -7.84
C ALA A 140 2.51 4.59 -9.36
N ASN A 141 2.06 5.75 -9.86
CA ASN A 141 1.87 6.00 -11.29
C ASN A 141 3.20 6.26 -12.06
N ARG A 142 4.13 5.29 -12.04
CA ARG A 142 5.41 5.30 -12.79
C ARG A 142 5.54 4.05 -13.64
N THR A 143 6.27 4.12 -14.74
CA THR A 143 6.39 2.95 -15.64
C THR A 143 7.06 1.74 -15.00
N TYR A 144 8.02 1.91 -14.08
CA TYR A 144 8.64 0.79 -13.34
C TYR A 144 7.71 0.17 -12.26
N MET A 145 6.52 0.73 -12.08
CA MET A 145 5.48 0.25 -11.17
C MET A 145 4.36 -0.50 -11.90
N LEU A 146 4.33 -0.51 -13.23
CA LEU A 146 3.28 -1.15 -14.06
C LEU A 146 3.08 -2.65 -13.76
N SER A 147 4.06 -3.28 -13.12
CA SER A 147 4.07 -4.71 -12.82
C SER A 147 3.72 -5.04 -11.37
N ARG A 148 3.27 -4.06 -10.56
CA ARG A 148 2.86 -4.31 -9.18
C ARG A 148 1.77 -3.35 -8.69
N SER A 149 0.90 -3.86 -7.85
CA SER A 149 -0.19 -3.10 -7.23
C SER A 149 0.15 -2.65 -5.79
N GLN A 150 -0.87 -2.35 -5.00
CA GLN A 150 -0.84 -2.09 -3.57
C GLN A 150 -2.15 -2.58 -2.91
N PRO A 151 -2.25 -2.65 -1.57
CA PRO A 151 -3.42 -3.18 -0.88
C PRO A 151 -4.78 -2.64 -1.42
N PRO A 152 -5.76 -3.51 -1.76
CA PRO A 152 -6.95 -3.11 -2.51
C PRO A 152 -7.99 -2.42 -1.62
N VAL A 153 -8.00 -1.08 -1.67
CA VAL A 153 -8.87 -0.22 -0.84
C VAL A 153 -9.84 0.64 -1.65
N LEU A 154 -9.94 0.44 -2.97
CA LEU A 154 -10.73 1.28 -3.89
C LEU A 154 -12.24 1.22 -3.65
N SER A 155 -12.80 0.06 -3.35
CA SER A 155 -14.24 -0.07 -3.10
C SER A 155 -14.69 0.72 -1.87
N MET A 156 -13.84 0.76 -0.82
CA MET A 156 -14.07 1.58 0.36
C MET A 156 -14.03 3.07 0.02
N MET A 157 -13.10 3.49 -0.84
CA MET A 157 -13.01 4.88 -1.31
C MET A 157 -14.26 5.29 -2.11
N VAL A 158 -14.70 4.43 -3.03
CA VAL A 158 -15.93 4.66 -3.82
C VAL A 158 -17.15 4.80 -2.91
N LEU A 159 -17.34 3.90 -1.94
CA LEU A 159 -18.47 3.97 -1.02
C LEU A 159 -18.39 5.16 -0.06
N ALA A 160 -17.20 5.50 0.44
CA ALA A 160 -17.02 6.67 1.29
C ALA A 160 -17.42 7.95 0.55
N LEU A 161 -17.01 8.09 -0.71
CA LEU A 161 -17.39 9.23 -1.54
C LEU A 161 -18.89 9.22 -1.88
N PHE A 162 -19.45 8.07 -2.26
CA PHE A 162 -20.88 7.93 -2.54
C PHE A 162 -21.76 8.34 -1.36
N GLN A 163 -21.35 8.04 -0.11
CA GLN A 163 -22.09 8.47 1.09
C GLN A 163 -22.26 10.00 1.15
N HIS A 164 -21.38 10.77 0.53
CA HIS A 164 -21.49 12.22 0.42
C HIS A 164 -22.21 12.69 -0.85
N THR A 165 -21.89 12.10 -2.01
CA THR A 165 -22.42 12.57 -3.31
C THR A 165 -23.82 12.06 -3.62
N GLN A 166 -24.15 10.85 -3.16
CA GLN A 166 -25.36 10.10 -3.51
C GLN A 166 -25.58 9.97 -5.04
N ASP A 167 -24.49 10.04 -5.83
CA ASP A 167 -24.54 9.93 -7.29
C ASP A 167 -24.57 8.46 -7.71
N GLU A 168 -25.79 7.93 -7.89
CA GLU A 168 -26.00 6.54 -8.32
C GLU A 168 -25.54 6.28 -9.76
N GLU A 169 -25.55 7.30 -10.62
CA GLU A 169 -25.11 7.13 -12.02
C GLU A 169 -23.59 6.99 -12.05
N TRP A 170 -22.85 7.87 -11.37
CA TRP A 170 -21.42 7.72 -11.18
C TRP A 170 -21.11 6.36 -10.53
N LEU A 171 -21.80 5.99 -9.45
CA LEU A 171 -21.59 4.70 -8.77
C LEU A 171 -21.73 3.53 -9.74
N ARG A 172 -22.75 3.54 -10.62
CA ARG A 172 -22.97 2.52 -11.65
C ARG A 172 -21.80 2.42 -12.62
N THR A 173 -21.19 3.54 -13.00
CA THR A 173 -19.99 3.53 -13.88
C THR A 173 -18.76 2.92 -13.22
N THR A 174 -18.67 2.93 -11.88
CA THR A 174 -17.51 2.38 -11.16
C THR A 174 -17.52 0.85 -11.08
N VAL A 175 -18.69 0.21 -11.12
CA VAL A 175 -18.85 -1.24 -10.85
C VAL A 175 -17.96 -2.11 -11.74
N PRO A 176 -17.93 -1.96 -13.08
CA PRO A 176 -17.08 -2.80 -13.92
C PRO A 176 -15.59 -2.68 -13.59
N LEU A 177 -15.14 -1.49 -13.16
CA LEU A 177 -13.75 -1.22 -12.80
C LEU A 177 -13.42 -1.81 -11.41
N LEU A 178 -14.34 -1.73 -10.45
CA LEU A 178 -14.19 -2.41 -9.16
C LEU A 178 -14.10 -3.93 -9.34
N GLU A 179 -14.94 -4.50 -10.20
CA GLU A 179 -14.89 -5.93 -10.52
C GLU A 179 -13.58 -6.31 -11.22
N GLN A 180 -13.14 -5.52 -12.20
CA GLN A 180 -11.85 -5.73 -12.88
C GLN A 180 -10.68 -5.73 -11.87
N PHE A 181 -10.63 -4.73 -10.98
CA PHE A 181 -9.59 -4.65 -9.96
C PHE A 181 -9.68 -5.78 -8.93
N TYR A 182 -10.89 -6.19 -8.55
CA TYR A 182 -11.09 -7.38 -7.72
C TYR A 182 -10.54 -8.65 -8.41
N TYR A 183 -10.83 -8.84 -9.71
CA TYR A 183 -10.36 -9.99 -10.48
C TYR A 183 -8.84 -10.05 -10.59
N TYR A 184 -8.13 -8.92 -10.62
CA TYR A 184 -6.66 -8.90 -10.54
C TYR A 184 -6.14 -9.75 -9.36
N TRP A 185 -6.81 -9.68 -8.20
CA TRP A 185 -6.39 -10.35 -6.96
C TRP A 185 -6.91 -11.77 -6.78
N VAL A 186 -8.00 -12.15 -7.46
CA VAL A 186 -8.68 -13.45 -7.26
C VAL A 186 -8.55 -14.39 -8.44
N VAL A 187 -7.53 -14.19 -9.27
CA VAL A 187 -7.08 -15.14 -10.29
C VAL A 187 -5.62 -15.56 -10.03
N PRO A 188 -5.19 -16.74 -10.50
CA PRO A 188 -3.77 -17.10 -10.44
C PRO A 188 -2.89 -16.08 -11.18
N PRO A 189 -1.69 -15.75 -10.68
CA PRO A 189 -0.99 -16.39 -9.56
C PRO A 189 -1.30 -15.82 -8.16
N HIS A 190 -2.15 -14.80 -8.04
CA HIS A 190 -2.56 -14.27 -6.74
C HIS A 190 -3.44 -15.25 -5.98
N LEU A 191 -4.47 -15.81 -6.62
CA LEU A 191 -5.32 -16.82 -6.01
C LEU A 191 -4.57 -18.14 -5.82
N ASN A 192 -4.49 -18.61 -4.58
CA ASN A 192 -4.10 -19.98 -4.27
C ASN A 192 -5.35 -20.89 -4.31
N PRO A 193 -5.47 -21.83 -5.26
CA PRO A 193 -6.66 -22.67 -5.38
C PRO A 193 -6.83 -23.67 -4.22
N GLY A 194 -5.74 -24.03 -3.54
CA GLY A 194 -5.79 -24.97 -2.41
C GLY A 194 -6.43 -24.37 -1.15
N THR A 195 -6.16 -23.10 -0.86
CA THR A 195 -6.75 -22.38 0.28
C THR A 195 -8.02 -21.61 -0.11
N GLY A 196 -8.16 -21.22 -1.38
CA GLY A 196 -9.17 -20.27 -1.83
C GLY A 196 -8.90 -18.83 -1.38
N LEU A 197 -7.70 -18.55 -0.89
CA LEU A 197 -7.23 -17.23 -0.45
C LEU A 197 -6.19 -16.68 -1.45
N SER A 198 -6.02 -15.37 -1.44
CA SER A 198 -5.05 -14.68 -2.30
C SER A 198 -3.73 -14.41 -1.56
N ARG A 199 -2.65 -14.32 -2.33
CA ARG A 199 -1.33 -13.82 -1.92
C ARG A 199 -0.99 -12.55 -2.69
N PHE A 200 -0.04 -11.77 -2.19
CA PHE A 200 0.65 -10.80 -3.04
C PHE A 200 1.53 -11.54 -4.04
N TYR A 201 1.65 -11.01 -5.26
CA TYR A 201 2.49 -11.56 -6.32
C TYR A 201 2.76 -10.50 -7.40
N ALA A 202 3.81 -9.70 -7.22
CA ALA A 202 4.21 -8.72 -8.23
C ALA A 202 4.65 -9.43 -9.52
N PHE A 203 4.23 -8.94 -10.69
CA PHE A 203 4.55 -9.53 -11.98
C PHE A 203 5.94 -9.16 -12.50
N GLY A 204 6.57 -8.11 -11.97
CA GLY A 204 7.86 -7.62 -12.43
C GLY A 204 9.02 -8.60 -12.20
N GLU A 205 10.06 -8.46 -13.00
CA GLU A 205 11.25 -9.31 -12.99
C GLU A 205 12.55 -8.51 -12.77
N GLY A 206 13.58 -9.19 -12.26
CA GLY A 206 14.88 -8.59 -11.96
C GLY A 206 14.85 -7.50 -10.88
N PRO A 207 15.99 -6.87 -10.57
CA PRO A 207 16.06 -5.85 -9.52
C PRO A 207 15.15 -4.66 -9.84
N ALA A 208 14.44 -4.18 -8.83
CA ALA A 208 13.59 -3.02 -8.95
C ALA A 208 14.44 -1.74 -9.18
N PRO A 209 14.26 -0.99 -10.28
CA PRO A 209 15.13 0.13 -10.63
C PRO A 209 15.28 1.16 -9.52
N GLU A 210 14.17 1.60 -8.93
CA GLU A 210 14.16 2.59 -7.86
C GLU A 210 14.94 2.14 -6.62
N VAL A 211 15.04 0.84 -6.38
CA VAL A 211 15.81 0.26 -5.27
C VAL A 211 17.30 0.31 -5.55
N VAL A 212 17.70 -0.11 -6.76
CA VAL A 212 19.11 -0.09 -7.19
C VAL A 212 19.67 1.32 -7.12
N PHE A 213 18.89 2.32 -7.54
CA PHE A 213 19.36 3.68 -7.64
C PHE A 213 19.25 4.44 -6.30
N SER A 214 18.11 4.34 -5.60
CA SER A 214 17.79 5.28 -4.53
C SER A 214 17.80 4.73 -3.11
N GLU A 215 17.86 3.41 -2.92
CA GLU A 215 17.96 2.79 -1.60
C GLU A 215 19.42 2.42 -1.33
N ARG A 216 20.20 3.45 -0.99
CA ARG A 216 21.63 3.33 -0.65
C ARG A 216 21.89 3.82 0.76
N ASP A 217 22.82 3.16 1.45
CA ASP A 217 23.33 3.65 2.74
C ASP A 217 24.38 4.75 2.55
N ASP A 218 24.92 5.27 3.67
CA ASP A 218 25.93 6.33 3.69
C ASP A 218 27.24 5.91 3.02
N GLU A 219 27.51 4.61 2.89
CA GLU A 219 28.66 4.05 2.18
C GLU A 219 28.37 3.83 0.68
N GLY A 220 27.14 4.13 0.24
CA GLY A 220 26.69 3.98 -1.14
C GLY A 220 26.28 2.56 -1.52
N LYS A 221 26.23 1.61 -0.58
CA LYS A 221 25.79 0.23 -0.84
C LYS A 221 24.30 0.19 -1.07
N SER A 222 23.86 -0.49 -2.12
CA SER A 222 22.43 -0.65 -2.38
C SER A 222 21.78 -1.59 -1.36
N HIS A 223 20.46 -1.52 -1.24
CA HIS A 223 19.67 -2.51 -0.48
C HIS A 223 20.09 -3.96 -0.79
N TYR A 224 20.28 -4.28 -2.08
CA TYR A 224 20.68 -5.62 -2.51
C TYR A 224 22.09 -6.02 -2.06
N ASP A 225 23.04 -5.07 -2.04
CA ASP A 225 24.39 -5.35 -1.53
C ASP A 225 24.34 -5.71 -0.04
N ARG A 226 23.53 -4.97 0.73
CA ARG A 226 23.37 -5.16 2.17
C ARG A 226 22.63 -6.45 2.52
N VAL A 227 21.68 -6.87 1.68
CA VAL A 227 21.03 -8.20 1.81
C VAL A 227 22.05 -9.32 1.60
N LYS A 228 22.93 -9.22 0.59
CA LYS A 228 23.98 -10.23 0.37
C LYS A 228 24.92 -10.31 1.57
N GLU A 229 25.37 -9.17 2.10
CA GLU A 229 26.19 -9.11 3.31
C GLU A 229 25.48 -9.77 4.50
N TYR A 230 24.18 -9.52 4.67
CA TYR A 230 23.38 -10.18 5.70
C TYR A 230 23.37 -11.71 5.53
N TYR A 231 23.09 -12.21 4.32
CA TYR A 231 23.09 -13.66 4.05
C TYR A 231 24.46 -14.33 4.20
N GLN A 232 25.55 -13.59 4.01
CA GLN A 232 26.91 -14.06 4.26
C GLN A 232 27.22 -14.13 5.76
N THR A 233 26.62 -13.25 6.56
CA THR A 233 26.95 -13.06 7.98
C THR A 233 26.07 -13.87 8.93
N PHE A 234 24.79 -14.01 8.61
CA PHE A 234 23.79 -14.60 9.50
C PHE A 234 23.25 -15.93 8.96
N GLU A 235 23.06 -16.88 9.87
CA GLU A 235 22.29 -18.10 9.62
C GLU A 235 20.80 -17.79 9.70
N ILE A 236 20.00 -18.36 8.79
CA ILE A 236 18.56 -18.10 8.66
C ILE A 236 17.83 -19.44 8.55
N ASP A 237 16.91 -19.67 9.47
CA ASP A 237 16.11 -20.91 9.54
C ASP A 237 14.68 -20.71 9.02
N ASP A 238 14.28 -19.48 8.71
CA ASP A 238 12.92 -19.15 8.25
C ASP A 238 12.58 -19.77 6.88
N TYR A 239 13.58 -19.89 6.00
CA TYR A 239 13.48 -20.41 4.63
C TYR A 239 14.85 -20.87 4.11
N ASP A 240 14.88 -21.66 3.03
CA ASP A 240 16.13 -22.07 2.38
C ASP A 240 16.78 -20.89 1.63
N VAL A 241 17.79 -20.27 2.25
CA VAL A 241 18.54 -19.14 1.68
C VAL A 241 19.14 -19.45 0.32
N ASN A 242 19.47 -20.70 0.01
CA ASN A 242 20.08 -21.07 -1.29
C ASN A 242 19.11 -20.86 -2.48
N LEU A 243 17.80 -20.79 -2.23
CA LEU A 243 16.81 -20.43 -3.25
C LEU A 243 16.87 -18.94 -3.62
N TYR A 244 17.36 -18.10 -2.71
CA TYR A 244 17.33 -16.64 -2.80
C TYR A 244 18.71 -16.01 -3.02
N TYR A 245 19.77 -16.72 -2.64
CA TYR A 245 21.14 -16.24 -2.72
C TYR A 245 22.10 -17.35 -3.14
N ASP A 246 22.73 -17.15 -4.30
CA ASP A 246 23.81 -17.98 -4.81
C ASP A 246 25.12 -17.57 -4.14
N ARG A 247 25.53 -18.36 -3.15
CA ARG A 247 26.76 -18.16 -2.36
C ARG A 247 28.03 -18.32 -3.20
N GLU A 248 28.00 -19.15 -4.24
CA GLU A 248 29.20 -19.42 -5.07
C GLU A 248 29.53 -18.22 -5.95
N ASN A 249 28.50 -17.53 -6.47
CA ASN A 249 28.66 -16.40 -7.37
C ASN A 249 28.44 -15.02 -6.73
N ASP A 250 28.16 -14.96 -5.42
CA ASP A 250 27.76 -13.75 -4.68
C ASP A 250 26.62 -12.97 -5.35
N LYS A 251 25.51 -13.68 -5.67
CA LYS A 251 24.38 -13.10 -6.41
C LYS A 251 23.04 -13.45 -5.78
N LEU A 252 22.19 -12.44 -5.66
CA LEU A 252 20.77 -12.67 -5.39
C LEU A 252 20.11 -13.32 -6.60
N THR A 253 19.29 -14.32 -6.37
CA THR A 253 18.62 -15.08 -7.42
C THR A 253 17.43 -14.31 -7.99
N HIS A 254 16.93 -14.80 -9.12
CA HIS A 254 15.66 -14.36 -9.70
C HIS A 254 14.51 -14.39 -8.67
N LEU A 255 14.45 -15.43 -7.83
CA LEU A 255 13.40 -15.60 -6.83
C LEU A 255 13.45 -14.50 -5.76
N PHE A 256 14.65 -14.05 -5.36
CA PHE A 256 14.77 -12.94 -4.41
C PHE A 256 14.19 -11.64 -4.97
N TYR A 257 14.52 -11.29 -6.21
CA TYR A 257 13.97 -10.07 -6.82
C TYR A 257 12.45 -10.14 -6.97
N LYS A 258 11.90 -11.32 -7.27
CA LYS A 258 10.46 -11.56 -7.29
C LYS A 258 9.81 -11.34 -5.92
N ALA A 259 10.47 -11.85 -4.87
CA ALA A 259 10.01 -11.69 -3.50
C ALA A 259 10.07 -10.24 -3.02
N ASP A 260 11.15 -9.51 -3.29
CA ASP A 260 11.29 -8.08 -2.96
C ASP A 260 10.17 -7.25 -3.59
N ARG A 261 9.95 -7.40 -4.91
CA ARG A 261 8.87 -6.70 -5.61
C ARG A 261 7.48 -7.04 -5.04
N THR A 262 7.28 -8.29 -4.61
CA THR A 262 6.02 -8.75 -4.02
C THR A 262 5.83 -8.21 -2.60
N MET A 263 6.90 -8.10 -1.82
CA MET A 263 6.90 -7.47 -0.52
C MET A 263 6.55 -5.97 -0.65
N ARG A 264 7.05 -5.29 -1.69
CA ARG A 264 6.65 -3.91 -2.02
C ARG A 264 5.19 -3.77 -2.47
N GLU A 265 4.62 -4.78 -3.14
CA GLU A 265 3.19 -4.83 -3.45
C GLU A 265 2.33 -4.90 -2.17
N SER A 266 2.87 -5.44 -1.07
CA SER A 266 2.15 -5.52 0.20
C SER A 266 2.00 -4.19 0.94
N GLY A 267 2.82 -3.19 0.59
CA GLY A 267 2.94 -1.91 1.30
C GLY A 267 3.79 -1.96 2.58
N PHE A 268 4.35 -3.13 2.92
CA PHE A 268 5.19 -3.33 4.11
C PHE A 268 6.67 -3.48 3.74
N ASP A 269 7.19 -2.62 2.87
CA ASP A 269 8.59 -2.63 2.47
C ASP A 269 9.49 -1.82 3.40
N ILE A 270 10.37 -2.40 4.23
CA ILE A 270 10.55 -3.84 4.47
C ILE A 270 10.24 -4.23 5.91
N THR A 271 10.01 -5.53 6.12
CA THR A 271 9.74 -6.20 7.40
C THR A 271 10.27 -7.64 7.36
N ASN A 272 10.50 -8.26 8.53
CA ASN A 272 10.81 -9.69 8.64
C ASN A 272 9.57 -10.59 8.84
N ARG A 273 8.37 -10.06 8.59
CA ARG A 273 7.10 -10.78 8.76
C ARG A 273 7.08 -12.15 8.09
N PHE A 274 7.69 -12.30 6.91
CA PHE A 274 7.82 -13.56 6.17
C PHE A 274 9.26 -14.10 6.17
N GLY A 275 9.96 -13.96 7.30
CA GLY A 275 11.41 -14.20 7.43
C GLY A 275 12.22 -12.96 7.04
N PRO A 276 13.56 -12.97 7.21
CA PRO A 276 14.41 -11.83 6.84
C PRO A 276 14.08 -11.25 5.46
N PHE A 277 13.90 -9.92 5.39
CA PHE A 277 13.52 -9.18 4.17
C PHE A 277 12.18 -9.60 3.54
N SER A 278 11.40 -10.43 4.23
CA SER A 278 10.19 -11.08 3.73
C SER A 278 10.41 -11.84 2.42
N ALA A 279 11.59 -12.46 2.24
CA ALA A 279 11.92 -13.19 1.00
C ALA A 279 10.98 -14.38 0.73
N ASP A 280 10.35 -14.95 1.77
CA ASP A 280 9.43 -16.08 1.64
C ASP A 280 7.97 -15.67 1.33
N ILE A 281 7.68 -14.36 1.18
CA ILE A 281 6.31 -13.80 1.01
C ILE A 281 5.47 -14.49 -0.07
N LEU A 282 6.12 -14.98 -1.14
CA LEU A 282 5.47 -15.64 -2.27
C LEU A 282 4.66 -16.87 -1.85
N HIS A 283 4.91 -17.43 -0.66
CA HIS A 283 4.32 -18.68 -0.21
C HIS A 283 3.25 -18.49 0.88
N TYR A 284 2.88 -17.24 1.18
CA TYR A 284 1.88 -16.93 2.20
C TYR A 284 0.57 -16.43 1.62
N ALA A 285 -0.55 -16.80 2.25
CA ALA A 285 -1.80 -16.07 2.19
C ALA A 285 -1.86 -15.10 3.38
N PRO A 286 -1.68 -13.78 3.17
CA PRO A 286 -1.62 -12.83 4.27
C PRO A 286 -3.00 -12.45 4.80
N VAL A 287 -3.13 -12.25 6.12
CA VAL A 287 -4.39 -11.80 6.73
C VAL A 287 -4.84 -10.44 6.22
N CYS A 288 -3.92 -9.50 6.01
CA CYS A 288 -4.25 -8.15 5.54
C CYS A 288 -4.92 -8.19 4.16
N LEU A 289 -4.30 -8.81 3.15
CA LEU A 289 -4.85 -8.89 1.79
C LEU A 289 -6.22 -9.57 1.78
N ASN A 290 -6.35 -10.72 2.45
CA ASN A 290 -7.59 -11.47 2.41
C ASN A 290 -8.73 -10.78 3.18
N SER A 291 -8.39 -10.01 4.23
CA SER A 291 -9.38 -9.17 4.90
C SER A 291 -9.85 -8.03 4.00
N LEU A 292 -8.93 -7.39 3.27
CA LEU A 292 -9.30 -6.34 2.30
C LEU A 292 -10.15 -6.89 1.16
N LEU A 293 -9.84 -8.07 0.61
CA LEU A 293 -10.67 -8.69 -0.42
C LEU A 293 -12.06 -9.07 0.10
N TYR A 294 -12.18 -9.46 1.37
CA TYR A 294 -13.49 -9.62 2.02
C TYR A 294 -14.26 -8.30 2.04
N GLN A 295 -13.58 -7.18 2.35
CA GLN A 295 -14.21 -5.88 2.33
C GLN A 295 -14.65 -5.48 0.92
N VAL A 296 -13.85 -5.75 -0.13
CA VAL A 296 -14.30 -5.52 -1.51
C VAL A 296 -15.57 -6.31 -1.83
N GLU A 297 -15.65 -7.57 -1.38
CA GLU A 297 -16.85 -8.40 -1.54
C GLU A 297 -18.06 -7.81 -0.77
N GLN A 298 -17.88 -7.27 0.44
CA GLN A 298 -18.95 -6.60 1.20
C GLN A 298 -19.37 -5.27 0.56
N ASP A 299 -18.41 -4.52 0.02
CA ASP A 299 -18.68 -3.26 -0.65
C ASP A 299 -19.49 -3.50 -1.92
N LEU A 300 -19.16 -4.53 -2.69
CA LEU A 300 -19.94 -4.92 -3.88
C LEU A 300 -21.32 -5.47 -3.53
N VAL A 301 -21.52 -6.07 -2.35
CA VAL A 301 -22.89 -6.34 -1.83
C VAL A 301 -23.64 -5.02 -1.65
N GLN A 302 -23.05 -4.06 -0.94
CA GLN A 302 -23.70 -2.78 -0.66
C GLN A 302 -24.01 -1.99 -1.93
N ILE A 303 -23.05 -1.90 -2.86
CA ILE A 303 -23.22 -1.20 -4.14
C ILE A 303 -24.36 -1.84 -4.95
N ASN A 304 -24.39 -3.16 -5.05
CA ASN A 304 -25.45 -3.84 -5.80
C ASN A 304 -26.82 -3.71 -5.12
N ALA A 305 -26.90 -3.63 -3.79
CA ALA A 305 -28.14 -3.34 -3.09
C ALA A 305 -28.63 -1.91 -3.40
N ILE A 306 -27.74 -0.91 -3.38
CA ILE A 306 -28.05 0.48 -3.76
C ILE A 306 -28.58 0.54 -5.19
N LEU A 307 -27.93 -0.15 -6.13
CA LEU A 307 -28.29 -0.13 -7.55
C LEU A 307 -29.47 -1.05 -7.91
N GLY A 308 -30.07 -1.76 -6.95
CA GLY A 308 -31.21 -2.65 -7.16
C GLY A 308 -30.89 -3.99 -7.84
N ASN A 309 -29.63 -4.44 -7.81
CA ASN A 309 -29.15 -5.66 -8.46
C ASN A 309 -29.15 -6.87 -7.49
N GLU A 310 -30.34 -7.33 -7.08
CA GLU A 310 -30.50 -8.40 -6.07
C GLU A 310 -29.72 -9.70 -6.36
N GLN A 311 -29.65 -10.10 -7.65
CA GLN A 311 -28.91 -11.31 -8.03
C GLN A 311 -27.40 -11.16 -7.81
N LEU A 312 -26.82 -10.01 -8.16
CA LEU A 312 -25.40 -9.74 -7.95
C LEU A 312 -25.11 -9.55 -6.47
N GLU A 313 -25.98 -8.86 -5.73
CA GLU A 313 -25.88 -8.75 -4.28
C GLU A 313 -25.73 -10.13 -3.62
N LYS A 314 -26.60 -11.09 -3.97
CA LYS A 314 -26.52 -12.45 -3.45
C LYS A 314 -25.19 -13.14 -3.81
N GLN A 315 -24.73 -13.02 -5.05
CA GLN A 315 -23.47 -13.63 -5.48
C GLN A 315 -22.27 -13.08 -4.72
N TRP A 316 -22.21 -11.76 -4.51
CA TRP A 316 -21.15 -11.13 -3.73
C TRP A 316 -21.22 -11.51 -2.25
N ARG A 317 -22.43 -11.67 -1.70
CA ARG A 317 -22.64 -12.14 -0.33
C ARG A 317 -22.12 -13.57 -0.13
N ASP A 318 -22.39 -14.46 -1.09
CA ASP A 318 -21.89 -15.84 -1.07
C ASP A 318 -20.34 -15.88 -1.15
N ARG A 319 -19.72 -15.02 -1.97
CA ARG A 319 -18.25 -14.88 -2.05
C ARG A 319 -17.65 -14.40 -0.72
N GLY A 320 -18.22 -13.35 -0.14
CA GLY A 320 -17.80 -12.83 1.17
C GLY A 320 -17.92 -13.87 2.29
N GLY A 321 -19.02 -14.62 2.33
CA GLY A 321 -19.21 -15.72 3.27
C GLY A 321 -18.17 -16.83 3.09
N TYR A 322 -17.86 -17.20 1.85
CA TYR A 322 -16.80 -18.15 1.54
C TYR A 322 -15.43 -17.66 2.04
N ARG A 323 -15.04 -16.41 1.73
CA ARG A 323 -13.74 -15.87 2.14
C ARG A 323 -13.61 -15.75 3.66
N ARG A 324 -14.66 -15.28 4.35
CA ARG A 324 -14.69 -15.25 5.83
C ARG A 324 -14.38 -16.62 6.42
N ASN A 325 -15.05 -17.66 5.94
CA ASN A 325 -14.81 -19.04 6.40
C ASN A 325 -13.36 -19.49 6.15
N ARG A 326 -12.77 -19.09 5.01
CA ARG A 326 -11.36 -19.40 4.71
C ARG A 326 -10.38 -18.63 5.59
N ILE A 327 -10.67 -17.36 5.91
CA ILE A 327 -9.88 -16.56 6.85
C ILE A 327 -9.89 -17.22 8.23
N ASP A 328 -11.06 -17.60 8.75
CA ASP A 328 -11.15 -18.31 10.03
C ASP A 328 -10.45 -19.67 9.97
N GLN A 329 -10.60 -20.41 8.88
CA GLN A 329 -9.96 -21.71 8.73
C GLN A 329 -8.44 -21.62 8.70
N PHE A 330 -7.86 -20.71 7.92
CA PHE A 330 -6.43 -20.72 7.62
C PHE A 330 -5.63 -19.69 8.41
N LEU A 331 -6.23 -18.57 8.79
CA LEU A 331 -5.51 -17.41 9.31
C LEU A 331 -5.75 -17.20 10.81
N TRP A 332 -6.88 -17.62 11.37
CA TRP A 332 -7.11 -17.58 12.82
C TRP A 332 -6.28 -18.65 13.55
N ASN A 333 -5.59 -18.25 14.63
CA ASN A 333 -4.92 -19.16 15.55
C ASN A 333 -5.55 -19.06 16.95
N GLU A 334 -6.33 -20.08 17.32
CA GLU A 334 -7.06 -20.13 18.60
C GLU A 334 -6.13 -20.11 19.83
N GLU A 335 -5.03 -20.85 19.77
CA GLU A 335 -4.07 -20.96 20.87
C GLU A 335 -3.41 -19.61 21.16
N ARG A 336 -3.00 -18.90 20.10
CA ARG A 336 -2.37 -17.58 20.20
C ARG A 336 -3.40 -16.47 20.44
N GLY A 337 -4.65 -16.66 20.04
CA GLY A 337 -5.67 -15.62 20.09
C GLY A 337 -5.42 -14.47 19.11
N LEU A 338 -4.75 -14.76 17.99
CA LEU A 338 -4.34 -13.79 16.98
C LEU A 338 -4.62 -14.33 15.58
N TYR A 339 -4.78 -13.42 14.62
CA TYR A 339 -4.70 -13.78 13.22
C TYR A 339 -3.23 -13.81 12.77
N CYS A 340 -2.90 -14.83 12.01
CA CYS A 340 -1.58 -15.15 11.49
C CYS A 340 -1.63 -15.29 9.97
N ASP A 341 -0.47 -15.36 9.33
CA ASP A 341 -0.40 -15.64 7.90
C ASP A 341 -0.22 -17.15 7.66
N TYR A 342 -0.70 -17.65 6.52
CA TYR A 342 -0.67 -19.08 6.23
C TYR A 342 0.30 -19.42 5.12
N HIS A 343 1.33 -20.20 5.43
CA HIS A 343 2.30 -20.72 4.47
C HIS A 343 1.72 -21.95 3.76
N PHE A 344 1.24 -21.79 2.53
CA PHE A 344 0.45 -22.82 1.86
C PHE A 344 1.27 -23.99 1.30
N GLN A 345 2.59 -23.87 1.19
CA GLN A 345 3.44 -25.01 0.80
C GLN A 345 3.74 -25.96 1.96
N SER A 346 3.95 -25.42 3.17
CA SER A 346 4.25 -26.21 4.37
C SER A 346 3.00 -26.57 5.18
N GLY A 347 1.87 -25.92 4.89
CA GLY A 347 0.61 -26.13 5.60
C GLY A 347 0.59 -25.54 7.01
N LYS A 348 1.48 -24.59 7.32
CA LYS A 348 1.66 -24.03 8.66
C LYS A 348 1.26 -22.56 8.72
N ARG A 349 0.70 -22.15 9.86
CA ARG A 349 0.52 -20.73 10.20
C ARG A 349 1.84 -20.16 10.72
N ARG A 350 2.22 -18.99 10.23
CA ARG A 350 3.30 -18.17 10.77
C ARG A 350 2.69 -17.05 11.59
N CYS A 351 2.79 -17.17 12.90
CA CYS A 351 2.29 -16.17 13.85
C CYS A 351 3.41 -15.21 14.24
N TYR A 352 3.87 -14.43 13.27
CA TYR A 352 4.69 -13.25 13.52
C TYR A 352 3.75 -12.19 14.09
N GLU A 353 3.95 -11.77 15.34
CA GLU A 353 3.05 -10.84 16.03
C GLU A 353 3.11 -9.47 15.34
N PHE A 354 2.20 -9.27 14.38
CA PHE A 354 2.14 -8.12 13.49
C PHE A 354 0.78 -7.44 13.60
N ALA A 355 0.75 -6.12 13.53
CA ALA A 355 -0.48 -5.32 13.71
C ALA A 355 -1.55 -5.58 12.63
N THR A 356 -1.25 -6.33 11.58
CA THR A 356 -2.26 -6.79 10.63
C THR A 356 -3.29 -7.74 11.23
N THR A 357 -3.05 -8.28 12.43
CA THR A 357 -4.07 -9.00 13.23
C THR A 357 -5.33 -8.17 13.49
N PHE A 358 -5.24 -6.83 13.43
CA PHE A 358 -6.39 -5.94 13.59
C PHE A 358 -7.23 -5.75 12.33
N TYR A 359 -6.79 -6.18 11.14
CA TYR A 359 -7.57 -6.05 9.90
C TYR A 359 -8.93 -6.76 9.98
N PRO A 360 -9.03 -8.03 10.43
CA PRO A 360 -10.31 -8.70 10.63
C PRO A 360 -11.25 -7.98 11.61
N LEU A 361 -10.72 -7.28 12.61
CA LEU A 361 -11.52 -6.45 13.51
C LEU A 361 -11.98 -5.18 12.79
N TRP A 362 -11.09 -4.48 12.09
CA TRP A 362 -11.46 -3.27 11.36
C TRP A 362 -12.59 -3.50 10.34
N LEU A 363 -12.53 -4.64 9.64
CA LEU A 363 -13.44 -4.98 8.54
C LEU A 363 -14.63 -5.87 8.97
N GLY A 364 -14.82 -6.10 10.27
CA GLY A 364 -16.00 -6.80 10.79
C GLY A 364 -16.06 -8.30 10.49
N ILE A 365 -14.91 -8.95 10.25
CA ILE A 365 -14.79 -10.37 9.92
C ILE A 365 -14.90 -11.24 11.17
N SER A 366 -14.21 -10.83 12.23
CA SER A 366 -14.13 -11.57 13.49
C SER A 366 -15.50 -11.80 14.16
N SER A 367 -15.58 -12.86 14.95
CA SER A 367 -16.61 -12.98 15.98
C SER A 367 -16.27 -12.10 17.18
N GLN A 368 -17.26 -11.81 18.04
CA GLN A 368 -17.01 -11.10 19.31
C GLN A 368 -15.97 -11.85 20.17
N ALA A 369 -15.98 -13.18 20.15
CA ALA A 369 -15.01 -14.00 20.88
C ALA A 369 -13.59 -13.84 20.33
N GLN A 370 -13.41 -13.90 19.00
CA GLN A 370 -12.11 -13.67 18.38
C GLN A 370 -11.60 -12.25 18.64
N ALA A 371 -12.47 -11.24 18.54
CA ALA A 371 -12.11 -9.85 18.84
C ALA A 371 -11.66 -9.69 20.29
N GLN A 372 -12.38 -10.29 21.24
CA GLN A 372 -11.98 -10.33 22.66
C GLN A 372 -10.60 -10.97 22.84
N ARG A 373 -10.32 -12.09 22.18
CA ARG A 373 -9.02 -12.78 22.23
C ARG A 373 -7.87 -11.93 21.65
N VAL A 374 -8.13 -11.16 20.59
CA VAL A 374 -7.15 -10.19 20.06
C VAL A 374 -6.91 -9.06 21.06
N VAL A 375 -7.96 -8.54 21.71
CA VAL A 375 -7.84 -7.49 22.75
C VAL A 375 -7.10 -7.97 23.99
N GLU A 376 -7.25 -9.23 24.39
CA GLU A 376 -6.46 -9.85 25.47
C GLU A 376 -4.95 -9.84 25.18
N ASN A 377 -4.57 -9.83 23.90
CA ASN A 377 -3.19 -9.73 23.43
C ASN A 377 -2.76 -8.30 23.07
N LEU A 378 -3.59 -7.28 23.31
CA LEU A 378 -3.30 -5.89 22.90
C LEU A 378 -2.00 -5.35 23.49
N SER A 379 -1.65 -5.78 24.72
CA SER A 379 -0.42 -5.37 25.39
C SER A 379 0.87 -5.82 24.70
N LEU A 380 0.79 -6.78 23.75
CA LEU A 380 1.94 -7.14 22.92
C LEU A 380 2.32 -6.00 21.96
N PHE A 381 1.32 -5.27 21.46
CA PHE A 381 1.49 -4.23 20.45
C PHE A 381 1.52 -2.83 21.04
N GLU A 382 0.87 -2.62 22.18
CA GLU A 382 0.66 -1.30 22.74
C GLU A 382 1.96 -0.71 23.34
N ALA A 383 2.41 0.40 22.76
CA ALA A 383 3.56 1.18 23.19
C ALA A 383 3.13 2.53 23.81
N PRO A 384 4.04 3.33 24.40
CA PRO A 384 3.72 4.68 24.88
C PRO A 384 3.13 5.61 23.81
N GLY A 385 3.59 5.50 22.56
CA GLY A 385 3.20 6.34 21.42
C GLY A 385 2.12 5.76 20.52
N GLY A 386 1.46 4.66 20.91
CA GLY A 386 0.40 4.04 20.11
C GLY A 386 0.58 2.53 20.02
N ILE A 387 0.67 2.00 18.80
CA ILE A 387 0.93 0.58 18.55
C ILE A 387 2.19 0.37 17.71
N LEU A 388 2.92 -0.68 18.03
CA LEU A 388 4.03 -1.21 17.25
C LEU A 388 3.52 -1.87 15.97
N THR A 389 4.31 -1.79 14.91
CA THR A 389 4.06 -2.54 13.67
C THR A 389 4.16 -4.06 13.88
N SER A 390 5.18 -4.48 14.62
CA SER A 390 5.39 -5.86 15.07
C SER A 390 6.04 -5.88 16.45
N THR A 391 6.15 -7.04 17.11
CA THR A 391 6.84 -7.15 18.40
C THR A 391 8.35 -7.41 18.27
N HIS A 392 8.88 -7.38 17.05
CA HIS A 392 10.25 -7.76 16.75
C HIS A 392 11.09 -6.55 16.38
N ILE A 393 12.24 -6.35 17.04
CA ILE A 393 13.21 -5.31 16.68
C ILE A 393 14.19 -5.90 15.68
N THR A 394 14.07 -5.50 14.42
CA THR A 394 14.84 -6.09 13.30
C THR A 394 15.74 -5.06 12.61
N GLY A 395 15.54 -3.77 12.89
CA GLY A 395 16.11 -2.66 12.13
C GLY A 395 15.38 -2.39 10.81
N ASN A 396 14.26 -3.06 10.52
CA ASN A 396 13.43 -2.75 9.36
C ASN A 396 12.38 -1.67 9.70
N GLN A 397 12.00 -0.86 8.72
CA GLN A 397 11.05 0.23 8.95
C GLN A 397 9.61 -0.20 9.27
N TRP A 398 9.19 -1.41 8.87
CA TRP A 398 7.89 -2.01 9.22
C TRP A 398 8.02 -3.09 10.28
N ASP A 399 8.77 -2.82 11.34
CA ASP A 399 8.92 -3.65 12.53
C ASP A 399 9.09 -2.77 13.77
N ALA A 400 9.16 -3.34 14.98
CA ALA A 400 9.45 -2.55 16.17
C ALA A 400 10.80 -1.81 16.03
N PRO A 401 10.94 -0.59 16.60
CA PRO A 401 9.99 0.10 17.48
C PRO A 401 8.99 1.02 16.74
N PHE A 402 8.84 0.88 15.43
CA PHE A 402 8.11 1.86 14.64
C PHE A 402 6.60 1.62 14.63
N GLY A 403 5.85 2.73 14.68
CA GLY A 403 4.41 2.76 14.49
C GLY A 403 4.03 3.67 13.31
N TRP A 404 2.98 3.26 12.61
CA TRP A 404 2.52 3.89 11.38
C TRP A 404 1.06 4.32 11.52
N ALA A 405 0.73 5.48 10.93
CA ALA A 405 -0.62 6.02 10.89
C ALA A 405 -1.68 5.02 10.37
N PRO A 406 -1.49 4.32 9.23
CA PRO A 406 -2.49 3.38 8.73
C PRO A 406 -2.78 2.24 9.71
N LEU A 407 -1.75 1.61 10.28
CA LEU A 407 -1.94 0.50 11.23
C LEU A 407 -2.59 0.97 12.53
N THR A 408 -2.22 2.16 13.02
CA THR A 408 -2.85 2.76 14.19
C THR A 408 -4.33 3.01 13.94
N PHE A 409 -4.68 3.59 12.79
CA PHE A 409 -6.08 3.81 12.39
C PHE A 409 -6.85 2.48 12.34
N ILE A 410 -6.30 1.46 11.68
CA ILE A 410 -6.91 0.13 11.54
C ILE A 410 -7.16 -0.50 12.91
N ALA A 411 -6.19 -0.46 13.82
CA ALA A 411 -6.35 -1.01 15.17
C ALA A 411 -7.43 -0.28 15.96
N VAL A 412 -7.43 1.06 15.96
CA VAL A 412 -8.43 1.87 16.67
C VAL A 412 -9.83 1.62 16.12
N GLN A 413 -10.01 1.65 14.79
CA GLN A 413 -11.30 1.40 14.17
C GLN A 413 -11.79 -0.03 14.42
N GLY A 414 -10.88 -1.01 14.38
CA GLY A 414 -11.20 -2.40 14.72
C GLY A 414 -11.66 -2.58 16.16
N LEU A 415 -10.96 -1.97 17.12
CA LEU A 415 -11.35 -1.99 18.52
C LEU A 415 -12.73 -1.33 18.72
N HIS A 416 -12.95 -0.18 18.10
CA HIS A 416 -14.23 0.54 18.18
C HIS A 416 -15.39 -0.28 17.60
N ARG A 417 -15.19 -0.95 16.46
CA ARG A 417 -16.23 -1.78 15.83
C ARG A 417 -16.77 -2.87 16.75
N TYR A 418 -15.94 -3.42 17.64
CA TYR A 418 -16.33 -4.50 18.57
C TYR A 418 -16.63 -4.00 20.00
N GLY A 419 -16.78 -2.69 20.19
CA GLY A 419 -17.17 -2.09 21.46
C GLY A 419 -16.03 -1.85 22.46
N PHE A 420 -14.78 -2.07 22.06
CA PHE A 420 -13.58 -1.83 22.88
C PHE A 420 -13.13 -0.36 22.82
N HIS A 421 -14.07 0.56 23.03
CA HIS A 421 -13.84 2.01 22.90
C HIS A 421 -12.76 2.51 23.85
N THR A 422 -12.71 2.02 25.09
CA THR A 422 -11.68 2.42 26.05
C THR A 422 -10.26 2.10 25.56
N GLN A 423 -10.07 0.93 24.95
CA GLN A 423 -8.78 0.51 24.39
C GLN A 423 -8.46 1.31 23.12
N GLY A 424 -9.44 1.46 22.23
CA GLY A 424 -9.27 2.23 20.99
C GLY A 424 -8.93 3.70 21.25
N ASP A 425 -9.70 4.37 22.11
CA ASP A 425 -9.46 5.76 22.51
C ASP A 425 -8.10 5.92 23.20
N ARG A 426 -7.69 4.94 24.03
CA ARG A 426 -6.36 4.97 24.67
C ARG A 426 -5.23 4.95 23.62
N ILE A 427 -5.31 4.08 22.63
CA ILE A 427 -4.31 3.98 21.55
C ILE A 427 -4.33 5.23 20.68
N ALA A 428 -5.51 5.71 20.30
CA ALA A 428 -5.66 6.93 19.51
C ALA A 428 -5.04 8.13 20.23
N ASN A 429 -5.35 8.31 21.51
CA ASN A 429 -4.81 9.42 22.30
C ASN A 429 -3.30 9.36 22.46
N LYS A 430 -2.72 8.16 22.65
CA LYS A 430 -1.25 7.98 22.70
C LYS A 430 -0.58 8.43 21.39
N PHE A 431 -1.09 7.94 20.26
CA PHE A 431 -0.54 8.29 18.95
C PHE A 431 -0.71 9.78 18.63
N LEU A 432 -1.90 10.34 18.85
CA LEU A 432 -2.15 11.76 18.63
C LEU A 432 -1.30 12.65 19.55
N ALA A 433 -1.13 12.27 20.82
CA ALA A 433 -0.27 13.03 21.74
C ALA A 433 1.19 13.05 21.28
N MET A 434 1.71 11.92 20.81
CA MET A 434 3.05 11.84 20.21
C MET A 434 3.16 12.72 18.96
N VAL A 435 2.24 12.58 18.00
CA VAL A 435 2.24 13.35 16.76
C VAL A 435 2.14 14.86 17.02
N ILE A 436 1.26 15.29 17.91
CA ILE A 436 1.10 16.71 18.27
C ILE A 436 2.39 17.25 18.90
N LYS A 437 2.98 16.51 19.84
CA LYS A 437 4.21 16.91 20.53
C LYS A 437 5.39 17.05 19.56
N GLU A 438 5.54 16.12 18.62
CA GLU A 438 6.60 16.18 17.62
C GLU A 438 6.34 17.28 16.58
N PHE A 439 5.08 17.49 16.19
CA PHE A 439 4.69 18.61 15.36
C PHE A 439 5.01 19.96 16.03
N GLU A 440 4.74 20.13 17.32
CA GLU A 440 5.06 21.37 18.04
C GLU A 440 6.57 21.64 18.11
N ARG A 441 7.40 20.58 18.08
CA ARG A 441 8.87 20.68 18.11
C ARG A 441 9.48 20.98 16.75
N HIS A 442 8.96 20.33 15.71
CA HIS A 442 9.60 20.33 14.39
C HIS A 442 8.79 21.04 13.31
N ASN A 443 7.54 21.42 13.61
CA ASN A 443 6.59 22.04 12.69
C ASN A 443 6.37 21.23 11.39
N THR A 444 6.48 19.91 11.49
CA THR A 444 6.28 18.96 10.39
C THR A 444 5.58 17.70 10.90
N LEU A 445 4.88 17.03 10.00
CA LEU A 445 4.37 15.67 10.19
C LEU A 445 5.26 14.72 9.39
N VAL A 446 5.58 13.58 9.96
CA VAL A 446 6.45 12.58 9.34
C VAL A 446 5.70 11.28 9.04
N GLU A 447 6.27 10.49 8.13
CA GLU A 447 5.73 9.23 7.63
C GLU A 447 5.52 8.18 8.75
N LYS A 448 6.53 8.03 9.62
CA LYS A 448 6.54 7.04 10.72
C LYS A 448 7.21 7.60 11.97
N TYR A 449 6.93 6.96 13.10
CA TYR A 449 7.41 7.38 14.42
C TYR A 449 7.97 6.18 15.18
N ASP A 450 8.99 6.39 16.00
CA ASP A 450 9.32 5.47 17.08
C ASP A 450 8.26 5.65 18.18
N VAL A 451 7.39 4.64 18.33
CA VAL A 451 6.30 4.67 19.31
C VAL A 451 6.73 4.24 20.71
N GLU A 452 7.91 3.66 20.88
CA GLU A 452 8.47 3.39 22.20
C GLU A 452 9.03 4.68 22.81
N ARG A 453 9.85 5.40 22.03
CA ARG A 453 10.48 6.66 22.46
C ARG A 453 9.58 7.87 22.29
N CYS A 454 8.46 7.72 21.57
CA CYS A 454 7.56 8.81 21.18
C CYS A 454 8.32 9.92 20.42
N SER A 455 8.95 9.55 19.31
CA SER A 455 9.90 10.39 18.56
C SER A 455 9.66 10.33 17.05
N ALA A 456 9.78 11.47 16.37
CA ALA A 456 9.81 11.57 14.91
C ALA A 456 11.22 11.32 14.33
N ASN A 457 12.26 11.30 15.18
CA ASN A 457 13.60 10.89 14.77
C ASN A 457 13.71 9.36 14.79
N VAL A 458 13.87 8.77 13.60
CA VAL A 458 13.94 7.32 13.36
C VAL A 458 15.23 6.90 12.65
N SER A 459 16.07 7.86 12.23
CA SER A 459 17.17 7.59 11.29
C SER A 459 18.25 6.65 11.83
N ASP A 460 18.50 6.72 13.14
CA ASP A 460 19.60 5.98 13.78
C ASP A 460 19.23 4.52 14.09
N GLU A 461 17.96 4.14 13.86
CA GLU A 461 17.40 2.84 14.25
C GLU A 461 17.01 1.97 13.04
N ILE A 462 16.90 2.59 11.85
CA ILE A 462 16.58 1.88 10.61
C ILE A 462 17.86 1.38 9.97
N SER A 463 18.04 0.06 10.04
CA SER A 463 19.00 -0.64 9.19
C SER A 463 18.47 -0.73 7.77
N PHE A 464 17.27 -1.26 7.52
CA PHE A 464 16.76 -1.46 6.16
C PHE A 464 15.42 -0.75 5.92
N GLY A 465 15.34 -0.03 4.80
CA GLY A 465 14.22 0.84 4.42
C GLY A 465 14.67 2.29 4.26
N TYR A 466 13.72 3.23 4.34
CA TYR A 466 14.00 4.65 4.23
C TYR A 466 14.41 5.24 5.59
N SER A 467 15.69 5.59 5.72
CA SER A 467 16.28 6.16 6.94
C SER A 467 15.85 7.61 7.21
N SER A 468 15.35 8.33 6.19
CA SER A 468 14.72 9.64 6.38
C SER A 468 13.22 9.58 6.12
N ASN A 469 12.48 10.34 6.93
CA ASN A 469 11.07 10.65 6.75
C ASN A 469 10.83 11.66 5.62
#